data_AF-A0A660XY49-F1
#
_entry.id   AF-A0A660XY49-F1
#
_cell.length_a   1.000
_cell.length_b   1.000
_cell.length_c   1.000
_cell.angle_alpha   90.00
_cell.angle_beta   90.00
_cell.angle_gamma   90.00
#
_symmetry.space_group_name_H-M   'P 1'
#
loop_
_entity.id
_entity.type
_entity.pdbx_description
1 polymer ?
#
loop_
_entity_poly.entity_id
_entity_poly.type
_entity_poly.pdbx_seq_one_letter_code
_entity_poly.pdbx_strand_id
1 'polypeptide(L)'
;MLKILIGLIMIMSGAYFSIRAISSIYNIALKTYHIGHLLLWTLILFAGFGLVLLGYRLIRPWKILKITTAYTSAYPDPLNLVKGQRLSVGKKDSEWPGWVWCTDHNNIGGWVPENYVRIENDEAIMLRDYDAAELTVRPGDRMKIKMEESGWYLCIDQEGNRGWVPKDNFE
;
A
#
# COMPACT_ATOMS: atom_id res chain seq x y z
N MET A 1 6.37 81.68 -24.30
CA MET A 1 7.10 80.43 -24.63
C MET A 1 7.28 79.49 -23.44
N LEU A 2 7.94 79.91 -22.34
CA LEU A 2 8.31 79.03 -21.23
C LEU A 2 7.12 78.28 -20.55
N LYS A 3 5.99 78.96 -20.34
CA LYS A 3 4.79 78.35 -19.73
C LYS A 3 4.18 77.22 -20.59
N ILE A 4 4.23 77.36 -21.91
CA ILE A 4 3.72 76.37 -22.86
C ILE A 4 4.62 75.13 -22.87
N LEU A 5 5.94 75.33 -22.83
CA LEU A 5 6.93 74.25 -22.76
C LEU A 5 6.80 73.44 -21.46
N ILE A 6 6.63 74.12 -20.31
CA ILE A 6 6.39 73.48 -19.01
C ILE A 6 5.09 72.67 -19.02
N GLY A 7 4.02 73.22 -19.61
CA GLY A 7 2.75 72.50 -19.77
C GLY A 7 2.89 71.23 -20.61
N LEU A 8 3.64 71.29 -21.72
CA LEU A 8 3.89 70.14 -22.58
C LEU A 8 4.70 69.04 -21.86
N ILE A 9 5.74 69.44 -21.09
CA ILE A 9 6.55 68.49 -20.30
C ILE A 9 5.69 67.77 -19.25
N MET A 10 4.79 68.49 -18.56
CA MET A 10 3.88 67.87 -17.58
C MET A 10 2.89 66.89 -18.22
N ILE A 11 2.36 67.21 -19.41
CA ILE A 11 1.47 66.30 -20.14
C ILE A 11 2.22 65.05 -20.59
N MET A 12 3.41 65.20 -21.16
CA MET A 12 4.23 64.08 -21.63
C MET A 12 4.73 63.18 -20.49
N SER A 13 5.08 63.77 -19.34
CA SER A 13 5.46 62.98 -18.16
C SER A 13 4.26 62.23 -17.58
N GLY A 14 3.09 62.86 -17.50
CA GLY A 14 1.84 62.21 -17.08
C GLY A 14 1.45 61.04 -18.00
N ALA A 15 1.58 61.21 -19.31
CA ALA A 15 1.37 60.15 -20.30
C ALA A 15 2.38 59.00 -20.11
N TYR A 16 3.67 59.31 -19.90
CA TYR A 16 4.71 58.32 -19.66
C TYR A 16 4.45 57.47 -18.40
N PHE A 17 4.07 58.10 -17.28
CA PHE A 17 3.73 57.40 -16.04
C PHE A 17 2.50 56.50 -16.20
N SER A 18 1.48 56.97 -16.93
CA SER A 18 0.26 56.19 -17.20
C SER A 18 0.57 54.94 -18.03
N ILE A 19 1.40 55.06 -19.08
CA ILE A 19 1.83 53.92 -19.91
C ILE A 19 2.64 52.92 -19.08
N ARG A 20 3.57 53.39 -18.23
CA ARG A 20 4.34 52.52 -17.33
C ARG A 20 3.44 51.79 -16.32
N ALA A 21 2.45 52.45 -15.76
CA ALA A 21 1.51 51.84 -14.83
C ALA A 21 0.69 50.73 -15.51
N ILE A 22 0.18 50.98 -16.72
CA ILE A 22 -0.57 49.98 -17.51
C ILE A 22 0.33 48.78 -17.87
N SER A 23 1.56 49.04 -18.33
CA SER A 23 2.53 47.98 -18.63
C SER A 23 2.88 47.15 -17.38
N SER A 24 3.02 47.79 -16.22
CA SER A 24 3.26 47.11 -14.94
C SER A 24 2.07 46.21 -14.54
N ILE A 25 0.84 46.73 -14.63
CA ILE A 25 -0.39 45.97 -14.35
C ILE A 25 -0.52 44.78 -15.30
N TYR A 26 -0.28 45.00 -16.60
CA TYR A 26 -0.31 43.95 -17.61
C TYR A 26 0.71 42.84 -17.33
N ASN A 27 1.94 43.20 -16.96
CA ASN A 27 2.99 42.24 -16.60
C ASN A 27 2.66 41.45 -15.33
N ILE A 28 2.10 42.09 -14.30
CA ILE A 28 1.65 41.42 -13.07
C ILE A 28 0.49 40.46 -13.39
N ALA A 29 -0.46 40.87 -14.23
CA ALA A 29 -1.57 40.02 -14.66
C ALA A 29 -1.08 38.79 -15.43
N LEU A 30 -0.15 38.97 -16.39
CA LEU A 30 0.49 37.88 -17.13
C LEU A 30 1.26 36.92 -16.22
N LYS A 31 2.03 37.44 -15.26
CA LYS A 31 2.79 36.61 -14.33
C LYS A 31 1.87 35.81 -13.40
N THR A 32 0.79 36.43 -12.91
CA THR A 32 -0.24 35.76 -12.11
C THR A 32 -0.96 34.69 -12.93
N TYR A 33 -1.31 34.97 -14.19
CA TYR A 33 -1.88 33.98 -15.10
C TYR A 33 -0.91 32.81 -15.33
N HIS A 34 0.36 33.08 -15.60
CA HIS A 34 1.36 32.04 -15.84
C HIS A 34 1.61 31.17 -14.60
N ILE A 35 1.67 31.77 -13.40
CA ILE A 35 1.79 31.05 -12.13
C ILE A 35 0.53 30.22 -11.86
N GLY A 36 -0.66 30.79 -12.05
CA GLY A 36 -1.93 30.07 -11.88
C GLY A 36 -2.05 28.88 -12.82
N HIS A 37 -1.68 29.06 -14.09
CA HIS A 37 -1.63 27.99 -15.08
C HIS A 37 -0.61 26.91 -14.70
N LEU A 38 0.59 27.28 -14.25
CA LEU A 38 1.61 26.33 -13.80
C LEU A 38 1.16 25.53 -12.57
N LEU A 39 0.53 26.18 -11.59
CA LEU A 39 -0.04 25.53 -10.41
C LEU A 39 -1.19 24.58 -10.78
N LEU A 40 -2.06 24.99 -11.71
CA LEU A 40 -3.14 24.14 -12.22
C LEU A 40 -2.59 22.88 -12.90
N TRP A 41 -1.61 23.01 -13.79
CA TRP A 41 -0.96 21.86 -14.42
C TRP A 41 -0.23 20.97 -13.42
N THR A 42 0.39 21.57 -12.40
CA THR A 42 1.03 20.83 -11.31
C THR A 42 0.00 20.01 -10.52
N LEU A 43 -1.13 20.61 -10.15
CA LEU A 43 -2.24 19.92 -9.48
C LEU A 43 -2.82 18.79 -10.34
N ILE A 44 -3.01 19.02 -11.64
CA ILE A 44 -3.48 18.00 -12.59
C ILE A 44 -2.48 16.84 -12.69
N LEU A 45 -1.17 17.13 -12.75
CA LEU A 45 -0.13 16.11 -12.78
C LEU A 45 -0.09 15.29 -11.49
N PHE A 46 -0.17 15.93 -10.32
CA PHE A 46 -0.22 15.24 -9.03
C PHE A 46 -1.50 14.41 -8.86
N ALA A 47 -2.66 14.94 -9.27
CA ALA A 47 -3.93 14.21 -9.23
C ALA A 47 -3.93 13.02 -10.21
N GLY A 48 -3.46 13.24 -11.44
CA GLY A 48 -3.34 12.19 -12.46
C GLY A 48 -2.37 11.09 -12.04
N PHE A 49 -1.20 11.46 -11.49
CA PHE A 49 -0.24 10.49 -10.95
C PHE A 49 -0.81 9.73 -9.75
N GLY A 50 -1.56 10.40 -8.87
CA GLY A 50 -2.28 9.76 -7.77
C GLY A 50 -3.31 8.73 -8.25
N LEU A 51 -4.07 9.06 -9.29
CA LEU A 51 -5.03 8.13 -9.92
C LEU A 51 -4.34 6.94 -10.59
N VAL A 52 -3.19 7.15 -11.23
CA VAL A 52 -2.39 6.09 -11.82
C VAL A 52 -1.87 5.14 -10.73
N LEU A 53 -1.29 5.67 -9.65
CA LEU A 53 -0.82 4.85 -8.52
C LEU A 53 -1.95 4.10 -7.81
N LEU A 54 -3.11 4.76 -7.64
CA LEU A 54 -4.31 4.13 -7.10
C LEU A 54 -4.79 3.01 -8.03
N GLY A 55 -4.81 3.26 -9.33
CA GLY A 55 -5.04 2.26 -10.37
C GLY A 55 -4.10 1.07 -10.19
N TYR A 56 -2.79 1.28 -10.19
CA TYR A 56 -1.79 0.22 -9.99
C TYR A 56 -1.98 -0.59 -8.69
N ARG A 57 -2.47 0.03 -7.60
CA ARG A 57 -2.85 -0.71 -6.38
C ARG A 57 -4.10 -1.56 -6.57
N LEU A 58 -5.07 -1.10 -7.35
CA LEU A 58 -6.34 -1.78 -7.60
C LEU A 58 -6.26 -2.89 -8.66
N ILE A 59 -5.40 -2.74 -9.68
CA ILE A 59 -5.22 -3.70 -10.78
C ILE A 59 -3.91 -4.48 -10.69
N ARG A 60 -3.31 -4.63 -9.50
CA ARG A 60 -2.09 -5.42 -9.36
C ARG A 60 -2.36 -6.86 -9.82
N PRO A 61 -1.68 -7.38 -10.86
CA PRO A 61 -1.94 -8.72 -11.34
C PRO A 61 -1.51 -9.71 -10.25
N TRP A 62 -2.40 -10.64 -9.92
CA TRP A 62 -2.07 -11.73 -9.01
C TRP A 62 -0.98 -12.60 -9.62
N LYS A 63 0.03 -12.96 -8.81
CA LYS A 63 0.91 -14.08 -9.17
C LYS A 63 0.07 -15.35 -9.06
N ILE A 64 -0.17 -16.04 -10.17
CA ILE A 64 -0.91 -17.29 -10.20
C ILE A 64 0.09 -18.43 -10.37
N LEU A 65 0.14 -19.33 -9.40
CA LEU A 65 0.95 -20.54 -9.47
C LEU A 65 0.05 -21.77 -9.53
N LYS A 66 0.60 -22.87 -10.02
CA LYS A 66 -0.10 -24.14 -10.13
C LYS A 66 0.47 -25.14 -9.12
N ILE A 67 -0.41 -25.94 -8.54
CA ILE A 67 -0.03 -27.01 -7.62
C ILE A 67 0.54 -28.19 -8.41
N THR A 68 1.68 -28.71 -7.96
CA THR A 68 2.36 -29.89 -8.49
C THR A 68 2.18 -31.10 -7.58
N THR A 69 2.11 -30.87 -6.27
CA THR A 69 2.01 -31.93 -5.25
C THR A 69 0.78 -31.71 -4.38
N ALA A 70 -0.01 -32.78 -4.17
CA ALA A 70 -1.20 -32.70 -3.32
C ALA A 70 -0.82 -32.33 -1.88
N TYR A 71 -1.69 -31.58 -1.21
CA TYR A 71 -1.56 -31.26 0.20
C TYR A 71 -2.93 -31.27 0.86
N THR A 72 -3.03 -31.87 2.04
CA THR A 72 -4.26 -31.92 2.84
C THR A 72 -3.99 -31.12 4.10
N SER A 73 -4.91 -30.21 4.44
CA SER A 73 -4.80 -29.41 5.66
C SER A 73 -4.65 -30.33 6.86
N ALA A 74 -3.66 -30.05 7.69
CA ALA A 74 -3.39 -30.80 8.91
C ALA A 74 -4.30 -30.35 10.06
N TYR A 75 -4.82 -29.13 10.00
CA TYR A 75 -5.59 -28.49 11.07
C TYR A 75 -6.95 -27.99 10.56
N PRO A 76 -8.01 -28.82 10.62
CA PRO A 76 -9.33 -28.47 10.09
C PRO A 76 -10.05 -27.38 10.91
N ASP A 77 -9.66 -27.19 12.17
CA ASP A 77 -10.14 -26.12 13.06
C ASP A 77 -9.05 -25.05 13.21
N PRO A 78 -8.99 -24.05 12.32
CA PRO A 78 -7.87 -23.12 12.28
C PRO A 78 -7.88 -22.13 13.45
N LEU A 79 -6.68 -21.86 13.95
CA LEU A 79 -6.45 -20.84 14.95
C LEU A 79 -6.67 -19.43 14.36
N ASN A 80 -7.69 -18.74 14.86
CA ASN A 80 -8.05 -17.38 14.46
C ASN A 80 -7.68 -16.38 15.55
N LEU A 81 -6.86 -15.40 15.21
CA LEU A 81 -6.19 -14.52 16.16
C LEU A 81 -6.35 -13.05 15.78
N VAL A 82 -6.53 -12.21 16.80
CA VAL A 82 -6.57 -10.75 16.63
C VAL A 82 -5.33 -10.09 17.21
N LYS A 83 -4.95 -8.94 16.65
CA LYS A 83 -3.85 -8.12 17.18
C LYS A 83 -4.05 -7.83 18.68
N GLY A 84 -2.99 -7.99 19.46
CA GLY A 84 -2.98 -7.78 20.90
C GLY A 84 -3.44 -8.99 21.73
N GLN A 85 -3.95 -10.05 21.08
CA GLN A 85 -4.32 -11.28 21.76
C GLN A 85 -3.09 -11.95 22.39
N ARG A 86 -3.26 -12.46 23.62
CA ARG A 86 -2.26 -13.24 24.35
C ARG A 86 -2.44 -14.73 24.08
N LEU A 87 -1.32 -15.43 23.94
CA LEU A 87 -1.24 -16.85 23.62
C LEU A 87 -0.17 -17.51 24.48
N SER A 88 -0.32 -18.81 24.73
CA SER A 88 0.76 -19.63 25.26
C SER A 88 1.69 -20.04 24.12
N VAL A 89 3.00 -19.95 24.35
CA VAL A 89 4.02 -20.32 23.37
C VAL A 89 4.44 -21.76 23.61
N GLY A 90 4.39 -22.56 22.56
CA GLY A 90 4.85 -23.94 22.54
C GLY A 90 6.22 -24.08 21.88
N LYS A 91 6.42 -25.20 21.19
CA LYS A 91 7.66 -25.49 20.47
C LYS A 91 7.78 -24.63 19.21
N LYS A 92 9.02 -24.31 18.84
CA LYS A 92 9.37 -23.86 17.49
C LYS A 92 9.31 -25.03 16.52
N ASP A 93 8.97 -24.77 15.26
CA ASP A 93 9.00 -25.80 14.24
C ASP A 93 10.45 -26.09 13.80
N SER A 94 10.85 -27.36 13.85
CA SER A 94 12.17 -27.81 13.40
C SER A 94 12.23 -28.05 11.89
N GLU A 95 11.10 -28.35 11.26
CA GLU A 95 10.96 -28.60 9.82
C GLU A 95 10.76 -27.28 9.07
N TRP A 96 10.02 -26.34 9.67
CA TRP A 96 9.72 -25.02 9.10
C TRP A 96 10.24 -23.86 9.97
N PRO A 97 11.54 -23.52 9.88
CA PRO A 97 12.09 -22.38 10.62
C PRO A 97 11.31 -21.09 10.34
N GLY A 98 11.01 -20.34 11.41
CA GLY A 98 10.20 -19.12 11.33
C GLY A 98 8.75 -19.30 11.77
N TRP A 99 8.34 -20.52 12.13
CA TRP A 99 7.03 -20.82 12.70
C TRP A 99 7.14 -21.26 14.17
N VAL A 100 6.19 -20.80 14.99
CA VAL A 100 6.07 -21.16 16.40
C VAL A 100 4.67 -21.65 16.69
N TRP A 101 4.56 -22.71 17.50
CA TRP A 101 3.27 -23.22 17.93
C TRP A 101 2.71 -22.28 18.98
N CYS A 102 1.49 -21.80 18.78
CA CYS A 102 0.77 -21.01 19.76
C CYS A 102 -0.56 -21.67 20.12
N THR A 103 -1.05 -21.42 21.33
CA THR A 103 -2.34 -21.93 21.79
C THR A 103 -3.13 -20.80 22.44
N ASP A 104 -4.41 -20.68 22.09
CA ASP A 104 -5.31 -19.68 22.67
C ASP A 104 -5.93 -20.14 24.00
N HIS A 105 -6.78 -19.29 24.58
CA HIS A 105 -7.47 -19.58 25.84
C HIS A 105 -8.51 -20.72 25.73
N ASN A 106 -8.91 -21.09 24.51
CA ASN A 106 -9.82 -22.21 24.26
C ASN A 106 -9.07 -23.52 24.01
N ASN A 107 -7.75 -23.54 24.21
CA ASN A 107 -6.85 -24.66 23.90
C ASN A 107 -6.82 -25.03 22.40
N ILE A 108 -7.15 -24.09 21.51
CA ILE A 108 -6.98 -24.27 20.07
C ILE A 108 -5.55 -23.89 19.74
N GLY A 109 -4.82 -24.83 19.14
CA GLY A 109 -3.42 -24.67 18.79
C GLY A 109 -3.22 -24.53 17.28
N GLY A 110 -2.21 -23.78 16.89
CA GLY A 110 -1.85 -23.59 15.49
C GLY A 110 -0.46 -22.97 15.33
N TRP A 111 0.10 -23.13 14.14
CA TRP A 111 1.36 -22.50 13.78
C TRP A 111 1.16 -21.02 13.48
N VAL A 112 2.02 -20.18 14.06
CA VAL A 112 2.03 -18.73 13.87
C VAL A 112 3.43 -18.31 13.41
N PRO A 113 3.56 -17.41 12.42
CA PRO A 113 4.86 -16.86 12.05
C PRO A 113 5.52 -16.15 13.24
N GLU A 114 6.79 -16.42 13.50
CA GLU A 114 7.53 -15.83 14.62
C GLU A 114 7.53 -14.29 14.57
N ASN A 115 7.53 -13.72 13.36
CA ASN A 115 7.48 -12.27 13.14
C ASN A 115 6.08 -11.65 13.37
N TYR A 116 5.05 -12.46 13.64
CA TYR A 116 3.68 -12.00 13.92
C TYR A 116 3.38 -11.93 15.41
N VAL A 117 4.29 -12.44 16.23
CA VAL A 117 4.17 -12.42 17.68
C VAL A 117 5.35 -11.69 18.31
N ARG A 118 5.11 -11.12 19.48
CA ARG A 118 6.16 -10.71 20.41
C ARG A 118 6.16 -11.72 21.54
N ILE A 119 7.23 -12.47 21.66
CA ILE A 119 7.39 -13.53 22.68
C ILE A 119 8.04 -12.92 23.92
N GLU A 120 7.42 -13.16 25.09
CA GLU A 120 7.90 -12.78 26.41
C GLU A 120 7.81 -14.00 27.33
N ASN A 121 8.94 -14.68 27.57
CA ASN A 121 8.99 -15.98 28.24
C ASN A 121 8.11 -17.03 27.53
N ASP A 122 7.11 -17.58 28.24
CA ASP A 122 6.18 -18.60 27.75
C ASP A 122 4.89 -18.01 27.16
N GLU A 123 4.81 -16.67 27.02
CA GLU A 123 3.67 -15.97 26.43
C GLU A 123 4.03 -15.31 25.10
N ALA A 124 3.05 -15.20 24.21
CA ALA A 124 3.12 -14.44 22.97
C ALA A 124 1.98 -13.42 22.90
N ILE A 125 2.29 -12.24 22.38
CA ILE A 125 1.31 -11.22 22.04
C ILE A 125 1.29 -11.03 20.53
N MET A 126 0.11 -11.17 19.92
CA MET A 126 -0.07 -10.95 18.49
C MET A 126 0.19 -9.50 18.10
N LEU A 127 1.02 -9.30 17.09
CA LEU A 127 1.35 -8.00 16.53
C LEU A 127 0.37 -7.56 15.43
N ARG A 128 -0.41 -8.50 14.90
CA ARG A 128 -1.39 -8.32 13.84
C ARG A 128 -2.46 -9.41 13.88
N ASP A 129 -3.55 -9.22 13.17
CA ASP A 129 -4.55 -10.26 12.96
C ASP A 129 -3.95 -11.40 12.14
N TYR A 130 -4.31 -12.64 12.46
CA TYR A 130 -3.78 -13.82 11.83
C TYR A 130 -4.81 -14.95 11.78
N ASP A 131 -4.71 -15.75 10.74
CA ASP A 131 -5.60 -16.86 10.45
C ASP A 131 -4.73 -18.00 9.95
N ALA A 132 -4.73 -19.08 10.73
CA ALA A 132 -3.93 -20.29 10.48
C ALA A 132 -4.60 -21.25 9.48
N ALA A 133 -5.71 -20.87 8.84
CA ALA A 133 -6.39 -21.72 7.87
C ALA A 133 -5.45 -22.18 6.75
N GLU A 134 -5.42 -23.48 6.51
CA GLU A 134 -4.69 -24.13 5.42
C GLU A 134 -5.68 -24.57 4.34
N LEU A 135 -5.23 -24.67 3.09
CA LEU A 135 -6.06 -25.18 2.00
C LEU A 135 -5.68 -26.62 1.67
N THR A 136 -6.69 -27.46 1.45
CA THR A 136 -6.50 -28.77 0.81
C THR A 136 -6.48 -28.59 -0.70
N VAL A 137 -5.42 -29.04 -1.36
CA VAL A 137 -5.16 -28.79 -2.78
C VAL A 137 -4.71 -30.05 -3.51
N ARG A 138 -4.96 -30.07 -4.81
CA ARG A 138 -4.61 -31.16 -5.73
C ARG A 138 -3.71 -30.66 -6.88
N PRO A 139 -2.85 -31.52 -7.44
CA PRO A 139 -2.08 -31.19 -8.62
C PRO A 139 -2.98 -30.69 -9.75
N GLY A 140 -2.63 -29.55 -10.35
CA GLY A 140 -3.47 -28.89 -11.34
C GLY A 140 -4.22 -27.66 -10.84
N ASP A 141 -4.46 -27.55 -9.53
CA ASP A 141 -5.13 -26.39 -8.95
C ASP A 141 -4.32 -25.12 -9.20
N ARG A 142 -5.02 -24.01 -9.47
CA ARG A 142 -4.41 -22.71 -9.74
C ARG A 142 -4.74 -21.75 -8.61
N MET A 143 -3.70 -21.24 -7.97
CA MET A 143 -3.83 -20.43 -6.76
C MET A 143 -3.31 -19.02 -7.02
N LYS A 144 -4.05 -18.02 -6.54
CA LYS A 144 -3.58 -16.64 -6.48
C LYS A 144 -2.72 -16.49 -5.22
N ILE A 145 -1.44 -16.18 -5.39
CA ILE A 145 -0.51 -15.99 -4.28
C ILE A 145 -0.68 -14.59 -3.73
N LYS A 146 -1.02 -14.50 -2.43
CA LYS A 146 -1.16 -13.23 -1.71
C LYS A 146 0.16 -12.80 -1.09
N MET A 147 0.85 -13.72 -0.45
CA MET A 147 2.17 -13.48 0.15
C MET A 147 2.92 -14.78 0.45
N GLU A 148 4.22 -14.65 0.66
CA GLU A 148 5.12 -15.69 1.19
C GLU A 148 5.43 -15.38 2.65
N GLU A 149 5.47 -16.41 3.49
CA GLU A 149 5.96 -16.32 4.87
C GLU A 149 6.67 -17.62 5.22
N SER A 150 7.96 -17.54 5.53
CA SER A 150 8.74 -18.64 6.11
C SER A 150 8.51 -20.01 5.45
N GLY A 151 8.55 -20.07 4.10
CA GLY A 151 8.38 -21.30 3.32
C GLY A 151 6.94 -21.66 2.94
N TRP A 152 5.94 -20.84 3.28
CA TRP A 152 4.54 -21.07 2.95
C TRP A 152 3.95 -19.92 2.14
N TYR A 153 2.97 -20.23 1.30
CA TYR A 153 2.17 -19.24 0.59
C TYR A 153 0.78 -19.10 1.19
N LEU A 154 0.40 -17.87 1.54
CA LEU A 154 -1.00 -17.53 1.74
C LEU A 154 -1.64 -17.34 0.37
N CYS A 155 -2.63 -18.19 0.08
CA CYS A 155 -3.22 -18.33 -1.24
C CYS A 155 -4.71 -18.04 -1.23
N ILE A 156 -5.25 -17.80 -2.42
CA ILE A 156 -6.69 -17.78 -2.70
C ILE A 156 -6.96 -18.76 -3.84
N ASP A 157 -7.88 -19.70 -3.64
CA ASP A 157 -8.29 -20.67 -4.66
C ASP A 157 -9.24 -20.07 -5.70
N GLN A 158 -9.83 -20.91 -6.55
CA GLN A 158 -10.77 -20.47 -7.60
C GLN A 158 -12.16 -20.10 -7.05
N GLU A 159 -12.53 -20.65 -5.89
CA GLU A 159 -13.80 -20.41 -5.21
C GLU A 159 -13.73 -19.15 -4.32
N GLY A 160 -12.52 -18.65 -4.06
CA GLY A 160 -12.26 -17.48 -3.22
C GLY A 160 -11.87 -17.82 -1.78
N ASN A 161 -11.72 -19.10 -1.44
CA ASN A 161 -11.27 -19.51 -0.12
C ASN A 161 -9.79 -19.13 0.06
N ARG A 162 -9.43 -18.71 1.27
CA ARG A 162 -8.08 -18.25 1.61
C ARG A 162 -7.44 -19.20 2.61
N GLY A 163 -6.18 -19.55 2.39
CA GLY A 163 -5.40 -20.28 3.38
C GLY A 163 -3.96 -20.57 2.94
N TRP A 164 -3.19 -21.15 3.84
CA TRP A 164 -1.79 -21.49 3.70
C TRP A 164 -1.60 -22.81 2.94
N VAL A 165 -0.58 -22.85 2.09
CA VAL A 165 -0.09 -24.05 1.40
C VAL A 165 1.45 -24.00 1.37
N PRO A 166 2.17 -25.11 1.61
CA PRO A 166 3.63 -25.09 1.56
C PRO A 166 4.12 -24.69 0.16
N LYS A 167 5.17 -23.87 0.11
CA LYS A 167 5.72 -23.36 -1.15
C LYS A 167 6.20 -24.46 -2.10
N ASP A 168 6.71 -25.55 -1.55
CA ASP A 168 7.29 -26.65 -2.32
C ASP A 168 6.23 -27.45 -3.10
N ASN A 169 4.94 -27.20 -2.85
CA ASN A 169 3.84 -27.79 -3.58
C ASN A 169 3.52 -27.07 -4.91
N PHE A 170 4.23 -26.00 -5.26
CA PHE A 170 3.97 -25.16 -6.44
C PHE A 170 5.05 -25.31 -7.54
N GLU A 171 4.69 -25.04 -8.80
CA GLU A 171 5.61 -24.76 -9.92
C GLU A 171 5.90 -23.26 -10.12
#